data_AF-A0A4R4ZTQ7-F1
#
_entry.id   AF-A0A4R4ZTQ7-F1
#
_cell.length_a   1.000
_cell.length_b   1.000
_cell.length_c   1.000
_cell.angle_alpha   90.00
_cell.angle_beta   90.00
_cell.angle_gamma   90.00
#
_symmetry.space_group_name_H-M   'P 1'
#
loop_
_entity.id
_entity.type
_entity.pdbx_description
1 polymer ?
#
loop_
_entity_poly.entity_id
_entity_poly.type
_entity_poly.pdbx_seq_one_letter_code
_entity_poly.pdbx_strand_id
1 'polypeptide(L)'
;MQVHFYCKDPQSKTADDCPSFYQTSKGSWVVQGDALGDEVGAQLRGLKESETFLEIPQTLVDRFVQQYVEERYGVDLGPAPR
;
A
#
# COMPACT_ATOMS: atom_id res chain seq x y z
N MET A 1 -0.24 -9.77 16.53
CA MET A 1 -1.18 -9.43 15.45
C MET A 1 -0.71 -10.18 14.21
N GLN A 2 -1.59 -10.90 13.52
CA GLN A 2 -1.23 -11.57 12.26
C GLN A 2 -1.60 -10.68 11.07
N VAL A 3 -0.82 -10.79 9.99
CA VAL A 3 -1.03 -10.08 8.74
C VAL A 3 -1.07 -11.10 7.59
N HIS A 4 -1.94 -10.85 6.63
CA HIS A 4 -2.11 -11.66 5.43
C HIS A 4 -1.77 -10.80 4.23
N PHE A 5 -0.96 -11.33 3.31
CA PHE A 5 -0.64 -10.64 2.07
C PHE A 5 -1.93 -10.35 1.30
N TYR A 6 -2.04 -9.12 0.78
CA TYR A 6 -3.21 -8.71 0.01
C TYR A 6 -2.85 -8.47 -1.45
N CYS A 7 -1.99 -7.49 -1.71
CA CYS A 7 -1.48 -7.19 -3.03
C CYS A 7 -0.10 -6.51 -2.97
N LYS A 8 0.64 -6.63 -4.06
CA LYS A 8 1.95 -6.00 -4.29
C LYS A 8 1.88 -5.09 -5.51
N ASP A 9 2.77 -4.12 -5.58
CA ASP A 9 2.85 -3.24 -6.73
C ASP A 9 3.06 -4.05 -8.03
N PRO A 10 2.27 -3.82 -9.09
CA PRO A 10 2.41 -4.56 -10.34
C PRO A 10 3.75 -4.36 -11.05
N GLN A 11 4.55 -3.34 -10.70
CA GLN A 11 5.86 -3.09 -11.28
C GLN A 11 7.01 -3.72 -10.47
N SER A 12 6.73 -4.29 -9.29
CA SER A 12 7.71 -5.09 -8.53
C SER A 12 8.17 -6.28 -9.38
N LYS A 13 9.50 -6.47 -9.46
CA LYS A 13 10.16 -7.51 -10.26
C LYS A 13 10.45 -8.77 -9.47
N THR A 14 10.64 -8.63 -8.16
CA THR A 14 11.01 -9.73 -7.26
C THR A 14 10.04 -9.86 -6.08
N ALA A 15 10.10 -11.02 -5.41
CA ALA A 15 9.34 -11.27 -4.20
C ALA A 15 9.82 -10.41 -3.01
N ASP A 16 11.04 -9.92 -3.06
CA ASP A 16 11.64 -9.08 -2.00
C ASP A 16 11.40 -7.58 -2.24
N ASP A 17 10.93 -7.20 -3.43
CA ASP A 17 10.63 -5.81 -3.77
C ASP A 17 9.44 -5.30 -2.94
N CYS A 18 9.51 -4.04 -2.51
CA CYS A 18 8.37 -3.30 -2.00
C CYS A 18 7.71 -2.52 -3.15
N PRO A 19 6.54 -1.89 -2.96
CA PRO A 19 5.65 -1.91 -1.79
C PRO A 19 4.53 -2.95 -1.85
N SER A 20 3.87 -3.21 -0.71
CA SER A 20 2.77 -4.17 -0.59
C SER A 20 1.78 -3.81 0.51
N PHE A 21 0.51 -4.17 0.29
CA PHE A 21 -0.54 -4.12 1.30
C PHE A 21 -0.74 -5.50 1.94
N TYR A 22 -1.00 -5.47 3.24
CA TYR A 22 -1.40 -6.62 4.04
C TYR A 22 -2.64 -6.29 4.83
N GLN A 23 -3.56 -7.26 4.95
CA GLN A 23 -4.71 -7.14 5.83
C GLN A 23 -4.40 -7.77 7.19
N THR A 24 -4.70 -7.07 8.27
CA THR A 24 -4.57 -7.62 9.62
C THR A 24 -5.75 -8.52 9.95
N SER A 25 -5.56 -9.46 10.85
CA SER A 25 -6.64 -10.29 11.40
C SER A 25 -7.75 -9.51 12.11
N LYS A 26 -7.59 -8.19 12.30
CA LYS A 26 -8.58 -7.28 12.89
C LYS A 26 -9.31 -6.42 11.85
N GLY A 27 -9.05 -6.64 10.56
CA GLY A 27 -9.66 -5.87 9.45
C GLY A 27 -9.02 -4.51 9.19
N SER A 28 -7.87 -4.21 9.79
CA SER A 28 -7.06 -3.03 9.45
C SER A 28 -5.99 -3.39 8.40
N TRP A 29 -5.23 -2.39 7.95
CA TRP A 29 -4.23 -2.56 6.91
C TRP A 29 -2.83 -2.24 7.44
N VAL A 30 -1.84 -2.95 6.92
CA VAL A 30 -0.41 -2.64 7.07
C VAL A 30 0.16 -2.44 5.68
N VAL A 31 1.01 -1.43 5.53
CA VAL A 31 1.71 -1.13 4.28
C VAL A 31 3.19 -1.32 4.51
N GLN A 32 3.83 -2.03 3.59
CA GLN A 32 5.29 -2.09 3.47
C GLN A 32 5.70 -1.28 2.24
N GLY A 33 6.74 -0.47 2.37
CA GLY A 33 7.26 0.38 1.31
C GLY A 33 8.60 0.98 1.70
N ASP A 34 9.20 1.72 0.78
CA ASP A 34 10.48 2.38 1.02
C ASP A 34 10.30 3.58 1.94
N ALA A 35 11.08 3.60 3.02
CA ALA A 35 11.15 4.75 3.90
C ALA A 35 11.77 5.94 3.16
N LEU A 36 11.16 7.10 3.32
CA LEU A 36 11.63 8.34 2.70
C LEU A 36 12.48 9.14 3.69
N GLY A 37 13.37 9.99 3.17
CA GLY A 37 14.30 10.77 3.99
C GLY A 37 13.69 12.01 4.64
N ASP A 38 14.47 12.66 5.51
CA ASP A 38 14.06 13.82 6.32
C ASP A 38 13.50 14.99 5.49
N GLU A 39 13.96 15.17 4.25
CA GLU A 39 13.46 16.20 3.33
C GLU A 39 11.96 16.03 3.04
N VAL A 40 11.51 14.79 2.84
CA VAL A 40 10.09 14.50 2.66
C VAL A 40 9.37 14.59 4.00
N GLY A 41 9.99 14.10 5.07
CA GLY A 41 9.43 14.16 6.42
C GLY A 41 9.09 15.59 6.87
N ALA A 42 9.95 16.56 6.54
CA ALA A 42 9.74 17.98 6.84
C ALA A 42 8.52 18.60 6.12
N GLN A 43 8.02 17.97 5.06
CA GLN A 43 6.81 18.39 4.33
C GLN A 43 5.53 17.85 4.96
N LEU A 44 5.63 16.83 5.82
CA LEU A 44 4.50 16.21 6.50
C LEU A 44 4.04 17.05 7.70
N ARG A 45 2.74 17.03 7.97
CA ARG A 45 2.14 17.80 9.06
C ARG A 45 2.04 16.98 10.33
N GLY A 46 2.81 17.36 11.36
CA GLY A 46 2.69 16.78 12.70
C GLY A 46 3.26 15.37 12.82
N LEU A 47 4.25 15.03 12.00
CA LEU A 47 4.97 13.75 12.09
C LEU A 47 5.65 13.63 13.47
N LYS A 48 5.29 12.60 14.22
CA LYS A 48 5.84 12.31 15.56
C LYS A 48 7.10 11.45 15.45
N GLU A 49 7.91 11.48 16.50
CA GLU A 49 9.12 10.63 16.60
C GLU A 49 8.82 9.13 16.52
N SER A 50 7.62 8.70 16.92
CA SER A 50 7.18 7.31 16.83
C SER A 50 6.60 6.91 15.47
N GLU A 51 6.46 7.87 14.55
CA GLU A 51 5.86 7.66 13.23
C GLU A 51 6.94 7.48 12.17
N THR A 52 6.61 6.68 11.15
CA THR A 52 7.40 6.53 9.93
C THR A 52 6.50 6.78 8.73
N PHE A 53 7.11 7.06 7.59
CA PHE A 53 6.41 7.36 6.35
C PHE A 53 7.13 6.69 5.18
N LEU A 54 6.35 6.28 4.20
CA LEU A 54 6.80 5.53 3.04
C LEU A 54 6.08 6.02 1.79
N GLU A 55 6.68 5.76 0.63
CA GLU A 55 6.03 5.99 -0.65
C GLU A 55 5.08 4.83 -1.00
N ILE A 56 3.92 5.17 -1.57
CA ILE A 56 2.99 4.21 -2.18
C ILE A 56 2.80 4.63 -3.65
N PRO A 57 3.36 3.87 -4.62
CA PRO A 57 3.16 4.11 -6.04
C PRO A 57 1.68 4.06 -6.43
N GLN A 58 1.30 4.88 -7.41
CA GLN A 58 -0.06 4.93 -7.95
C GLN A 58 -0.53 3.55 -8.43
N THR A 59 0.35 2.78 -9.07
CA THR A 59 0.04 1.44 -9.59
C THR A 59 -0.34 0.44 -8.49
N LEU A 60 0.23 0.58 -7.29
CA LEU A 60 -0.17 -0.21 -6.13
C LEU A 60 -1.53 0.24 -5.59
N VAL A 61 -1.77 1.55 -5.53
CA VAL A 61 -3.09 2.08 -5.11
C VAL A 61 -4.18 1.59 -6.06
N ASP A 62 -3.96 1.65 -7.37
CA ASP A 62 -4.90 1.16 -8.37
C ASP A 62 -5.18 -0.33 -8.18
N ARG A 63 -4.12 -1.13 -7.99
CA ARG A 63 -4.25 -2.57 -7.74
C ARG A 63 -5.03 -2.86 -6.47
N PHE A 64 -4.76 -2.11 -5.40
CA PHE A 64 -5.46 -2.25 -4.13
C PHE A 64 -6.96 -1.94 -4.28
N VAL A 65 -7.30 -0.84 -4.94
CA VAL A 65 -8.70 -0.41 -5.13
C VAL A 65 -9.47 -1.41 -5.99
N GLN A 66 -8.89 -1.85 -7.11
CA GLN A 66 -9.50 -2.87 -7.97
C GLN A 66 -9.83 -4.14 -7.18
N GLN A 67 -8.83 -4.71 -6.50
CA GLN A 67 -9.00 -5.96 -5.77
C GLN A 67 -9.98 -5.80 -4.59
N TYR A 68 -9.88 -4.69 -3.85
CA TYR A 68 -10.80 -4.41 -2.73
C TYR A 68 -12.24 -4.29 -3.19
N VAL A 69 -12.48 -3.57 -4.28
CA VAL A 69 -13.84 -3.33 -4.76
C VAL A 69 -14.45 -4.61 -5.35
N GLU A 70 -13.66 -5.40 -6.07
CA GLU A 70 -14.08 -6.70 -6.58
C GLU A 70 -14.44 -7.65 -5.43
N GLU A 71 -13.54 -7.84 -4.46
CA GLU A 71 -13.76 -8.78 -3.35
C GLU A 71 -14.88 -8.33 -2.39
N ARG A 72 -14.99 -7.02 -2.12
CA ARG A 72 -15.91 -6.50 -1.09
C ARG A 72 -17.31 -6.21 -1.62
N TYR A 73 -17.40 -5.77 -2.87
CA TYR A 73 -18.65 -5.30 -3.49
C TYR A 73 -19.04 -6.07 -4.73
N GLY A 74 -18.20 -6.98 -5.24
CA GLY A 74 -18.49 -7.76 -6.45
C GLY A 74 -18.50 -6.91 -7.73
N VAL A 75 -17.81 -5.76 -7.72
CA VAL A 75 -17.75 -4.84 -8.86
C VAL A 75 -16.36 -4.89 -9.48
N ASP A 76 -16.29 -5.24 -10.76
CA ASP A 76 -15.07 -5.10 -11.56
C ASP A 76 -14.96 -3.66 -12.07
N LEU A 77 -13.92 -2.95 -11.63
CA LEU A 77 -13.63 -1.58 -12.06
C LEU A 77 -12.94 -1.51 -13.44
N GLY A 78 -12.56 -2.65 -14.00
CA GLY A 78 -11.75 -2.73 -15.21
C GLY A 78 -10.30 -2.29 -14.99
N PRO A 79 -9.50 -2.22 -16.08
CA PRO A 79 -8.11 -1.81 -15.99
C PRO A 79 -7.98 -0.33 -15.59
N ALA A 80 -6.94 -0.03 -14.79
CA ALA A 80 -6.64 1.35 -14.41
C ALA A 80 -6.25 2.17 -15.66
N PRO A 81 -6.59 3.46 -15.72
CA PRO A 81 -6.11 4.35 -16.79
C PRO A 81 -4.57 4.34 -16.81
N ARG A 82 -3.97 4.30 -18.00
CA ARG A 82 -2.52 4.40 -18.20
C ARG A 82 -2.05 5.84 -18.14
#